data_AF-A0A3D5CXM4-F1
#
_entry.id   AF-A0A3D5CXM4-F1
#
_cell.length_a   1.000
_cell.length_b   1.000
_cell.length_c   1.000
_cell.angle_alpha   90.00
_cell.angle_beta   90.00
_cell.angle_gamma   90.00
#
_symmetry.space_group_name_H-M   'P 1'
#
loop_
_entity.id
_entity.type
_entity.pdbx_description
1 polymer ?
#
loop_
_entity_poly.entity_id
_entity_poly.type
_entity_poly.pdbx_seq_one_letter_code
_entity_poly.pdbx_strand_id
1 'polypeptide(L)' 'MRVISGTYGGRRLKSLSGANTRPTTDKVKESIFNMIGPYFDGETVLDLFSGSGG' A
#
# COMPACT_ATOMS: atom_id res chain seq x y z
N MET A 1 8.19 3.76 -2.15
CA MET A 1 6.78 3.32 -2.20
C MET A 1 5.99 4.24 -3.09
N ARG A 2 4.98 3.69 -3.78
CA ARG A 2 3.97 4.45 -4.52
C ARG A 2 2.61 3.79 -4.34
N VAL A 3 1.56 4.53 -4.65
CA VAL A 3 0.23 3.95 -4.85
C VAL A 3 0.24 3.18 -6.17
N ILE A 4 -0.21 1.92 -6.17
CA ILE A 4 -0.12 1.03 -7.33
C ILE A 4 -1.20 1.34 -8.37
N SER A 5 -2.45 1.45 -7.94
CA SER A 5 -3.63 1.59 -8.82
C SER A 5 -4.72 2.44 -8.15
N GLY A 6 -5.88 2.57 -8.81
CA GLY A 6 -7.01 3.38 -8.33
C GLY A 6 -6.82 4.89 -8.54
N THR A 7 -7.66 5.69 -7.91
CA THR A 7 -7.73 7.16 -8.09
C THR A 7 -6.40 7.88 -7.82
N TYR A 8 -5.54 7.30 -6.98
CA TYR A 8 -4.24 7.87 -6.61
C TYR A 8 -3.05 7.12 -7.23
N GLY A 9 -3.29 6.19 -8.16
CA GLY A 9 -2.26 5.37 -8.80
C GLY A 9 -1.09 6.18 -9.35
N GLY A 10 0.13 5.66 -9.15
CA GLY A 10 1.37 6.28 -9.61
C GLY A 10 1.92 7.39 -8.70
N ARG A 11 1.16 7.88 -7.70
CA ARG A 11 1.66 8.87 -6.74
C ARG A 11 2.75 8.27 -5.86
N ARG A 12 3.88 8.98 -5.76
CA ARG A 12 4.99 8.61 -4.87
C ARG A 12 4.62 8.94 -3.43
N LEU A 13 4.88 8.01 -2.52
CA LEU A 13 4.64 8.18 -1.09
C LEU A 13 5.96 8.41 -0.36
N LYS A 14 5.95 9.29 0.64
CA LYS A 14 7.07 9.50 1.54
C LYS A 14 7.13 8.32 2.51
N SER A 15 8.27 7.63 2.56
CA SER A 15 8.51 6.57 3.54
C SER A 15 9.21 7.13 4.78
N LEU A 16 9.13 6.37 5.87
CA LEU A 16 9.95 6.63 7.06
C LEU A 16 11.44 6.45 6.71
N SER A 17 12.30 7.21 7.37
CA SER A 17 13.75 7.10 7.26
C SER A 17 14.26 5.88 8.03
N GLY A 18 15.22 5.15 7.45
CA GLY A 18 15.88 4.00 8.09
C GLY A 18 15.70 2.71 7.29
N ALA A 19 16.69 1.82 7.37
CA ALA A 19 16.72 0.53 6.66
C ALA A 19 16.62 -0.69 7.59
N ASN A 20 16.31 -0.46 8.86
CA ASN A 20 16.30 -1.51 9.90
C ASN A 20 15.03 -2.37 9.87
N THR A 21 14.08 -2.07 8.99
CA THR A 21 12.82 -2.80 8.86
C THR A 21 12.72 -3.40 7.47
N ARG A 22 12.12 -4.59 7.37
CA ARG A 22 11.85 -5.23 6.07
C ARG A 22 10.75 -4.43 5.36
N PRO A 23 11.01 -3.77 4.22
CA PRO A 23 9.99 -3.00 3.53
C PRO A 23 8.98 -3.91 2.83
N THR A 24 7.70 -3.52 2.85
CA THR A 24 6.71 -4.09 1.92
C THR A 24 6.98 -3.54 0.52
N THR A 25 7.26 -4.43 -0.42
CA THR A 25 7.55 -4.03 -1.81
C THR A 25 6.26 -3.73 -2.57
N ASP A 26 6.36 -2.92 -3.61
CA ASP A 26 5.24 -2.61 -4.51
C ASP A 26 4.60 -3.89 -5.07
N LYS A 27 5.41 -4.92 -5.39
CA LYS A 27 4.93 -6.22 -5.89
C LYS A 27 4.08 -6.99 -4.88
N VAL A 28 4.50 -6.98 -3.60
CA VAL A 28 3.75 -7.65 -2.53
C VAL A 28 2.41 -6.95 -2.31
N LYS A 29 2.41 -5.61 -2.31
CA LYS A 29 1.20 -4.80 -2.19
C LYS A 29 0.23 -5.07 -3.34
N GLU A 30 0.71 -5.01 -4.58
CA GLU A 30 -0.07 -5.32 -5.78
C GLU A 30 -0.68 -6.73 -5.70
N SER A 31 0.11 -7.72 -5.28
CA SER A 31 -0.36 -9.11 -5.16
C SER A 31 -1.48 -9.26 -4.14
N ILE A 32 -1.40 -8.57 -3.00
CA ILE A 32 -2.44 -8.59 -1.96
C ILE A 32 -3.73 -8.00 -2.52
N PHE A 33 -3.70 -6.76 -3.02
CA PHE A 33 -4.91 -6.06 -3.52
C PHE A 33 -5.54 -6.78 -4.72
N ASN A 34 -4.73 -7.35 -5.63
CA ASN A 34 -5.27 -8.17 -6.72
C ASN A 34 -5.96 -9.45 -6.24
N MET A 35 -5.56 -9.99 -5.08
CA MET A 35 -6.13 -11.21 -4.53
C MET A 35 -7.44 -10.97 -3.76
N ILE A 36 -7.52 -9.87 -3.00
CA ILE A 36 -8.69 -9.58 -2.14
C ILE A 36 -9.78 -8.77 -2.85
N GLY A 37 -9.48 -8.15 -3.99
CA GLY A 37 -10.38 -7.28 -4.73
C GLY A 37 -9.62 -6.10 -5.29
N PRO A 38 -9.36 -6.02 -6.61
CA PRO A 38 -8.54 -4.94 -7.18
C PRO A 38 -9.21 -3.56 -7.04
N TYR A 39 -10.52 -3.53 -6.84
CA TYR A 39 -11.32 -2.34 -6.58
C TYR A 39 -12.42 -2.65 -5.56
N PHE A 40 -12.82 -1.61 -4.83
CA PHE A 40 -13.61 -1.65 -3.61
C PHE A 40 -14.69 -0.56 -3.70
N ASP A 41 -15.92 -0.85 -3.26
CA ASP A 41 -17.07 0.07 -3.28
C ASP A 41 -17.49 0.50 -1.86
N GLY A 42 -16.62 1.29 -1.20
CA GLY A 42 -16.95 2.00 0.04
C GLY A 42 -16.70 1.21 1.34
N GLU A 43 -15.89 0.16 1.30
CA GLU A 43 -15.57 -0.68 2.45
C GLU A 43 -14.71 0.06 3.49
N THR A 44 -14.84 -0.37 4.74
CA THR A 44 -13.99 0.12 5.84
C THR A 44 -12.76 -0.76 5.97
N VAL A 45 -11.57 -0.15 5.90
CA VAL A 45 -10.29 -0.84 6.05
C VAL A 45 -9.59 -0.40 7.34
N LEU A 46 -9.03 -1.37 8.07
CA LEU A 46 -8.21 -1.14 9.25
C LEU A 46 -6.79 -1.62 9.01
N ASP A 47 -5.82 -0.72 9.18
CA ASP A 47 -4.40 -1.03 9.16
C ASP A 47 -3.82 -0.86 10.56
N LEU A 48 -3.64 -1.99 11.26
CA LEU A 48 -3.19 -2.02 12.66
C LEU A 48 -1.74 -1.53 12.85
N PHE A 49 -0.91 -1.58 11.80
CA PHE A 49 0.52 -1.25 11.87
C PHE A 49 0.95 -0.42 10.66
N SER A 50 0.23 0.68 10.43
CA SER A 50 0.27 1.37 9.14
C SER A 50 1.61 1.98 8.74
N GLY A 51 2.48 2.26 9.70
CA GLY A 51 3.79 2.86 9.42
C GLY A 51 3.64 4.14 8.59
N SER A 52 4.12 4.14 7.34
CA SER A 52 3.99 5.28 6.42
C SER A 52 2.67 5.33 5.62
N GLY A 53 1.71 4.43 5.86
CA GLY A 53 0.39 4.45 5.20
C GLY A 53 0.46 4.11 3.71
N GLY A 54 1.16 3.02 3.39
CA GLY A 54 1.56 2.65 2.03
C GLY A 54 0.49 1.97 1.20
#